data_AF-A0A1H1DMX4-F1
#
_entry.id   AF-A0A1H1DMX4-F1
#
_cell.length_a   1.000
_cell.length_b   1.000
_cell.length_c   1.000
_cell.angle_alpha   90.00
_cell.angle_beta   90.00
_cell.angle_gamma   90.00
#
_symmetry.space_group_name_H-M   'P 1'
#
loop_
_entity.id
_entity.type
_entity.pdbx_description
1 polymer ?
#
loop_
_entity_poly.entity_id
_entity_poly.type
_entity_poly.pdbx_seq_one_letter_code
_entity_poly.pdbx_strand_id
1 'polypeptide(L)' 'MAAKWICPECEEEAINTPPTKATPQLRAEGLPEWSHRDGEPLCPVMSSSGYVPADPVSQ' A
#
# COMPACT_ATOMS: atom_id res chain seq x y z
N MET A 1 12.76 4.63 -19.31
CA MET A 1 12.21 5.26 -18.10
C MET A 1 12.03 4.17 -17.06
N ALA A 2 12.45 4.35 -15.81
CA ALA A 2 12.18 3.37 -14.76
C ALA A 2 10.67 3.42 -14.45
N ALA A 3 9.99 2.28 -14.47
CA ALA A 3 8.57 2.21 -14.09
C ALA A 3 8.44 2.69 -12.65
N LYS A 4 7.62 3.73 -12.43
CA LYS A 4 7.38 4.25 -11.08
C LYS A 4 6.06 3.70 -10.58
N TRP A 5 6.09 3.06 -9.43
CA TRP A 5 4.89 2.55 -8.79
C TRP A 5 4.30 3.66 -7.92
N ILE A 6 3.00 3.89 -8.04
CA ILE A 6 2.29 4.90 -7.26
C ILE A 6 1.04 4.31 -6.61
N CYS A 7 0.62 4.93 -5.53
CA CYS A 7 -0.68 4.68 -4.93
C CYS A 7 -1.78 5.28 -5.82
N PRO A 8 -2.80 4.52 -6.23
CA PRO A 8 -3.87 5.06 -7.07
C PRO A 8 -4.78 6.07 -6.35
N GLU A 9 -4.83 6.07 -5.01
CA GLU A 9 -5.75 6.92 -4.25
C GLU A 9 -5.18 8.30 -3.90
N CYS A 10 -3.87 8.39 -3.63
CA CYS A 10 -3.22 9.65 -3.24
C CYS A 10 -2.08 10.06 -4.18
N GLU A 11 -1.80 9.26 -5.22
CA GLU A 11 -0.77 9.52 -6.23
C GLU A 11 0.67 9.59 -5.68
N GLU A 12 0.87 9.19 -4.42
CA GLU A 12 2.19 9.13 -3.79
C GLU A 12 3.02 7.93 -4.27
N GLU A 13 4.34 8.03 -4.12
CA GLU A 13 5.29 6.98 -4.52
C GLU A 13 5.12 5.72 -3.65
N ALA A 14 4.83 4.59 -4.30
CA ALA A 14 4.81 3.29 -3.67
C ALA A 14 6.19 2.63 -3.78
N ILE A 15 6.69 2.12 -2.66
CA ILE A 15 7.97 1.41 -2.59
C ILE A 15 7.73 -0.08 -2.30
N ASN A 16 8.52 -0.96 -2.91
CA ASN A 16 8.44 -2.41 -2.69
C ASN A 16 9.12 -2.77 -1.36
N THR A 17 8.51 -2.35 -0.27
CA THR A 17 8.96 -2.65 1.09
C THR A 17 7.72 -2.79 1.96
N PRO A 18 7.69 -3.76 2.89
CA PRO A 18 6.57 -3.91 3.81
C PRO A 18 6.37 -2.67 4.68
N PRO A 19 5.12 -2.25 4.93
CA PRO A 19 4.85 -1.09 5.77
C PRO A 19 5.29 -1.33 7.22
N THR A 20 6.01 -0.37 7.78
CA THR A 20 6.47 -0.42 9.18
C THR A 20 5.37 0.03 10.14
N LYS A 21 4.46 0.89 9.66
CA LYS A 21 3.34 1.48 10.41
C LYS A 21 2.01 0.78 10.13
N ALA A 22 2.02 -0.54 9.98
CA ALA A 22 0.80 -1.31 9.83
C ALA A 22 0.01 -1.42 11.14
N THR A 23 -1.33 -1.36 11.04
CA THR A 23 -2.24 -1.61 12.15
C THR A 23 -2.14 -3.08 12.63
N PRO A 24 -2.54 -3.40 13.88
CA PRO A 24 -2.50 -4.77 14.38
C PRO A 24 -3.31 -5.75 13.53
N GLN A 25 -4.43 -5.28 12.97
CA GLN A 25 -5.28 -6.06 12.08
C GLN A 25 -4.56 -6.38 10.76
N LEU A 26 -3.96 -5.37 10.13
CA LEU A 26 -3.19 -5.58 8.90
C LEU A 26 -1.98 -6.51 9.13
N ARG A 27 -1.33 -6.43 10.30
CA ARG A 27 -0.27 -7.38 10.69
C ARG A 27 -0.77 -8.81 10.85
N ALA A 28 -1.99 -9.00 11.34
CA ALA A 28 -2.60 -10.30 11.54
C ALA A 28 -3.05 -10.94 10.22
N GLU A 29 -3.51 -10.13 9.26
CA GLU A 29 -3.95 -10.57 7.94
C GLU A 29 -2.78 -10.79 6.95
N GLY A 30 -1.67 -10.09 7.17
CA GLY A 30 -0.47 -10.17 6.35
C GLY A 30 -0.09 -8.79 5.82
N LEU A 31 1.19 -8.43 5.95
CA LEU A 31 1.67 -7.13 5.47
C LEU A 31 1.74 -7.14 3.93
N PRO A 32 1.26 -6.07 3.28
CA PRO A 32 1.48 -5.91 1.84
C PRO A 32 2.97 -5.75 1.57
N GLU A 33 3.39 -6.16 0.37
CA GLU A 33 4.78 -6.00 -0.08
C GLU A 33 5.12 -4.54 -0.41
N TRP A 34 4.09 -3.70 -0.56
CA TRP A 34 4.21 -2.31 -0.94
C TRP A 34 3.73 -1.38 0.16
N SER A 35 4.44 -0.28 0.33
CA SER A 35 4.11 0.78 1.28
C SER A 35 4.33 2.14 0.66
N HIS A 36 3.77 3.14 1.31
CA HIS A 36 4.21 4.52 1.12
C HIS A 36 5.63 4.70 1.62
N ARG A 37 6.26 5.80 1.19
CA ARG A 37 7.64 6.13 1.51
C ARG A 37 7.88 6.38 3.00
N ASP A 38 6.86 6.87 3.69
CA ASP A 38 6.78 7.09 5.14
C ASP A 38 6.55 5.79 5.94
N GLY A 39 6.39 4.66 5.26
CA GLY A 39 6.22 3.34 5.85
C GLY A 39 4.79 3.01 6.26
N GLU A 40 3.81 3.84 5.93
CA GLU A 40 2.39 3.49 6.04
C GLU A 40 1.98 2.54 4.90
N PRO A 41 1.01 1.64 5.13
CA PRO A 41 0.41 0.89 4.02
C PRO A 41 -0.19 1.83 2.98
N LEU A 42 -0.29 1.36 1.74
CA LEU A 42 -0.98 2.11 0.69
C LEU A 42 -2.43 2.40 1.12
N CYS A 43 -2.98 3.49 0.57
CA CYS A 43 -4.28 4.00 0.99
C CYS A 43 -5.36 2.91 0.87
N PRO A 44 -6.25 2.79 1.86
CA PRO A 44 -7.23 1.73 1.87
C PRO A 44 -8.30 1.95 0.79
N VAL A 45 -8.55 0.91 0.01
CA VAL A 45 -9.64 0.84 -0.97
C VAL A 45 -10.73 -0.11 -0.48
N MET A 46 -11.97 0.17 -0.86
CA MET A 46 -13.08 -0.74 -0.58
C MET A 46 -12.96 -2.01 -1.44
N SER A 47 -12.92 -3.15 -0.77
CA SER A 47 -13.02 -4.49 -1.37
C SER A 47 -14.20 -5.25 -0.76
N SER A 48 -14.50 -6.43 -1.29
CA SER A 48 -15.60 -7.28 -0.82
C SER A 48 -15.48 -7.69 0.66
N SER A 49 -14.27 -7.66 1.21
CA SER A 49 -13.97 -7.98 2.61
C SER A 49 -13.85 -6.74 3.50
N GLY A 50 -14.16 -5.55 2.98
CA GLY A 50 -13.97 -4.26 3.67
C GLY A 50 -12.79 -3.47 3.11
N TYR A 51 -12.25 -2.56 3.92
CA TYR A 51 -11.13 -1.72 3.51
C TYR A 51 -9.81 -2.48 3.57
N VAL A 52 -9.13 -2.58 2.42
CA VAL A 52 -7.81 -3.22 2.29
C VAL A 52 -6.83 -2.24 1.65
N PRO A 53 -5.51 -2.33 1.90
CA PRO A 53 -4.54 -1.48 1.21
C PRO A 53 -4.67 -1.61 -0.31
N ALA A 54 -4.57 -0.50 -1.03
CA ALA A 54 -4.55 -0.51 -2.49
C ALA A 54 -3.33 -1.27 -3.04
N ASP A 55 -3.49 -1.84 -4.23
CA ASP A 55 -2.36 -2.28 -5.04
C ASP A 55 -1.72 -1.08 -5.76
N PRO A 56 -0.38 -1.04 -5.87
CA PRO A 56 0.28 0.03 -6.61
C PRO A 56 0.03 -0.10 -8.10
N VAL A 57 -0.05 1.04 -8.79
CA VAL A 57 -0.16 1.11 -10.25
C VAL A 57 1.12 1.66 -10.85
N SER A 58 1.50 1.15 -12.02
CA SER A 58 2.65 1.68 -12.77
C SER A 58 2.26 2.96 -13.50
N GLN A 59 3.07 4.01 -13.35
CA GLN A 59 3.08 5.19 -14.23
C GLN A 59 4.33 5.23 -15.12
#